data_AF-A0A183HTK6-F1
#
_entry.id   AF-A0A183HTK6-F1
#
_cell.length_a   1.000
_cell.length_b   1.000
_cell.length_c   1.000
_cell.angle_alpha   90.00
_cell.angle_beta   90.00
_cell.angle_gamma   90.00
#
_symmetry.space_group_name_H-M   'P 1'
#
loop_
_entity.id
_entity.type
_entity.pdbx_description
1 polymer ?
#
loop_
_entity_poly.entity_id
_entity_poly.type
_entity_poly.pdbx_seq_one_letter_code
_entity_poly.pdbx_strand_id
1 'polypeptide(L)'
;MAEVLIGIERLFVATQTKKFISGSSLTALFQSHSVLLQKKFASLGSISIKWAQIVEPSETPSEPIRFVVGLPLGISINILLHNFSKNDISRFRIKTDYPDRSSTLFCPRESDFKEIAAQTYRLLCKVLVQADNLWSDSARVRFGCVLKSQQFMDVMPSSVNGFIRSSCIPVAESPFSNKQAAMEISIQPIQAKASC
;
A
#
# COMPACT_ATOMS: atom_id res chain seq x y z
N MET A 1 21.43 6.05 0.17
CA MET A 1 20.69 4.80 0.41
C MET A 1 21.31 3.62 -0.35
N ALA A 2 21.58 3.73 -1.66
CA ALA A 2 22.15 2.64 -2.45
C ALA A 2 23.54 2.16 -1.98
N GLU A 3 24.48 3.04 -1.64
CA GLU A 3 25.87 2.64 -1.38
C GLU A 3 26.06 1.79 -0.11
N VAL A 4 25.30 2.06 0.96
CA VAL A 4 25.35 1.27 2.19
C VAL A 4 24.72 -0.12 1.97
N LEU A 5 23.63 -0.18 1.21
CA LEU A 5 22.98 -1.43 0.83
C LEU A 5 23.90 -2.29 -0.04
N ILE A 6 24.53 -1.68 -1.05
CA ILE A 6 25.51 -2.33 -1.95
C ILE A 6 26.71 -2.85 -1.17
N GLY A 7 27.18 -2.10 -0.17
CA GLY A 7 28.27 -2.54 0.72
C GLY A 7 27.89 -3.79 1.52
N ILE A 8 26.66 -3.82 2.07
CA ILE A 8 26.15 -4.95 2.85
C ILE A 8 25.83 -6.16 1.96
N GLU A 9 25.30 -5.95 0.74
CA GLU A 9 25.02 -7.02 -0.23
C GLU A 9 26.28 -7.70 -0.72
N ARG A 10 27.32 -6.93 -1.10
CA ARG A 10 28.63 -7.51 -1.48
C ARG A 10 29.21 -8.35 -0.35
N LEU A 11 28.95 -7.95 0.89
CA LEU A 11 29.35 -8.67 2.11
C LEU A 11 28.59 -9.98 2.30
N PHE A 12 27.28 -9.99 2.05
CA PHE A 12 26.46 -11.22 2.09
C PHE A 12 26.88 -12.21 1.00
N VAL A 13 27.19 -11.74 -0.21
CA VAL A 13 27.67 -12.59 -1.30
C VAL A 13 29.05 -13.17 -0.98
N ALA A 14 29.95 -12.39 -0.38
CA ALA A 14 31.28 -12.87 0.02
C ALA A 14 31.27 -13.86 1.20
N THR A 15 30.26 -13.79 2.08
CA THR A 15 30.16 -14.63 3.30
C THR A 15 29.31 -15.89 3.13
N GLN A 16 28.72 -16.13 1.95
CA GLN A 16 27.94 -17.35 1.66
C GLN A 16 28.72 -18.66 1.80
N THR A 17 30.05 -18.63 1.95
CA THR A 17 30.85 -19.84 2.17
C THR A 17 30.99 -20.27 3.63
N LYS A 18 30.55 -19.49 4.64
CA LYS A 18 30.42 -19.95 6.05
C LYS A 18 29.50 -19.04 6.89
N LYS A 19 28.35 -19.62 7.30
CA LYS A 19 27.15 -18.99 7.89
C LYS A 19 27.26 -18.55 9.36
N PHE A 20 28.26 -17.77 9.78
CA PHE A 20 28.21 -17.14 11.11
C PHE A 20 28.81 -15.75 11.09
N ILE A 21 27.95 -14.73 11.21
CA ILE A 21 28.37 -13.38 11.54
C ILE A 21 28.46 -13.33 13.06
N SER A 22 29.65 -13.48 13.63
CA SER A 22 29.88 -13.17 15.04
C SER A 22 29.99 -11.66 15.23
N GLY A 23 29.72 -11.17 16.45
CA GLY A 23 29.92 -9.76 16.78
C GLY A 23 31.37 -9.30 16.54
N SER A 24 32.35 -10.19 16.72
CA SER A 24 33.76 -9.88 16.43
C SER A 24 34.04 -9.74 14.93
N SER A 25 33.44 -10.57 14.08
CA SER A 25 33.54 -10.43 12.62
C SER A 25 32.91 -9.13 12.12
N LEU A 26 31.77 -8.73 12.69
CA LEU A 26 31.12 -7.47 12.35
C LEU A 26 31.98 -6.26 12.76
N THR A 27 32.61 -6.30 13.93
CA THR A 27 33.50 -5.24 14.41
C THR A 27 34.74 -5.09 13.53
N ALA A 28 35.39 -6.20 13.15
CA ALA A 28 36.54 -6.17 12.22
C ALA A 28 36.16 -5.59 10.84
N LEU A 29 34.92 -5.80 10.41
CA LEU A 29 34.40 -5.22 9.18
C LEU A 29 34.19 -3.71 9.30
N PHE A 30 33.61 -3.22 10.39
CA PHE A 30 33.48 -1.78 10.60
C PHE A 30 34.81 -1.06 10.84
N GLN A 31 35.84 -1.79 11.28
CA GLN A 31 37.20 -1.26 11.38
C GLN A 31 37.89 -1.17 10.01
N SER A 32 37.65 -2.13 9.12
CA SER A 32 38.25 -2.16 7.77
C SER A 32 37.49 -1.32 6.74
N HIS A 33 36.19 -1.12 6.95
CA HIS A 33 35.31 -0.37 6.06
C HIS A 33 34.61 0.73 6.84
N SER A 34 34.96 1.99 6.58
CA SER A 34 34.24 3.12 7.16
C SER A 34 32.81 3.15 6.63
N VAL A 35 31.83 2.92 7.50
CA VAL A 35 30.42 3.17 7.17
C VAL A 35 30.27 4.68 7.04
N LEU A 36 30.20 5.17 5.81
CA LEU A 36 29.91 6.57 5.54
C LEU A 36 28.45 6.84 5.86
N LEU A 37 28.18 7.25 7.09
CA LEU A 37 26.91 7.87 7.43
C LEU A 37 26.72 9.09 6.54
N GLN A 38 25.54 9.22 5.91
CA GLN A 38 25.25 10.40 5.10
C GLN A 38 25.38 11.64 6.01
N LYS A 39 26.39 12.47 5.72
CA LYS A 39 26.71 13.66 6.53
C LYS A 39 25.61 14.72 6.55
N LYS A 40 24.62 14.60 5.67
CA LYS A 40 23.47 15.48 5.56
C LYS A 40 22.20 14.65 5.65
N PHE A 41 21.58 14.69 6.82
CA PHE A 41 20.17 14.35 6.92
C PHE A 41 19.38 15.39 6.12
N ALA A 42 18.28 14.95 5.48
CA ALA A 42 17.32 15.90 4.95
C ALA A 42 16.95 16.87 6.08
N SER A 43 16.93 18.19 5.79
CA SER A 43 16.56 19.16 6.81
C SER A 43 15.19 18.79 7.36
N LEU A 44 14.99 18.84 8.68
CA LEU A 44 13.72 18.45 9.30
C LEU A 44 12.52 19.20 8.68
N GLY A 45 12.73 20.45 8.26
CA GLY A 45 11.71 21.25 7.57
C GLY A 45 11.31 20.74 6.18
N SER A 46 12.08 19.84 5.56
CA SER A 46 11.74 19.19 4.28
C SER A 46 10.99 17.87 4.45
N ILE A 47 10.82 17.38 5.68
CA ILE A 47 10.10 16.14 5.97
C ILE A 47 8.62 16.46 6.10
N SER A 48 7.84 16.03 5.11
CA SER A 48 6.38 16.12 5.14
C SER A 48 5.76 14.74 5.28
N ILE A 49 4.87 14.56 6.26
CA ILE A 49 4.06 13.33 6.38
C ILE A 49 3.02 13.32 5.26
N LYS A 50 2.96 12.21 4.51
CA LYS A 50 1.91 11.96 3.53
C LYS A 50 0.69 11.40 4.22
N TRP A 51 -0.48 11.97 3.95
CA TRP A 51 -1.72 11.50 4.53
C TRP A 51 -2.86 11.58 3.52
N ALA A 52 -3.88 10.78 3.77
CA ALA A 52 -5.06 10.69 2.95
C ALA A 52 -6.33 10.84 3.79
N GLN A 53 -7.36 11.35 3.15
CA GLN A 53 -8.68 11.49 3.73
C GLN A 53 -9.69 10.96 2.72
N ILE A 54 -10.40 9.90 3.08
CA ILE A 54 -11.52 9.47 2.25
C ILE A 54 -12.74 10.32 2.60
N VAL A 55 -13.20 11.10 1.64
CA VAL A 55 -14.27 12.09 1.79
C VAL A 55 -15.63 11.45 1.55
N GLU A 56 -15.72 10.57 0.55
CA GLU A 56 -16.93 9.80 0.22
C GLU A 56 -16.58 8.33 -0.08
N PRO A 57 -17.49 7.39 0.24
CA PRO A 57 -18.75 7.59 0.97
C PRO A 57 -18.55 8.11 2.40
N SER A 58 -19.37 9.09 2.81
CA SER A 58 -19.27 9.75 4.12
C SER A 58 -19.86 8.92 5.25
N GLU A 59 -20.84 8.08 4.91
CA GLU A 59 -21.53 7.18 5.83
C GLU A 59 -21.44 5.76 5.29
N THR A 60 -21.27 4.81 6.20
CA THR A 60 -21.46 3.41 5.84
C THR A 60 -22.94 3.16 5.56
N PRO A 61 -23.29 2.60 4.39
CA PRO A 61 -24.67 2.24 4.09
C PRO A 61 -25.30 1.41 5.21
N SER A 62 -26.56 1.70 5.55
CA SER A 62 -27.33 0.92 6.54
C SER A 62 -27.59 -0.51 6.06
N GLU A 63 -27.79 -0.67 4.75
CA GLU A 63 -27.95 -1.97 4.10
C GLU A 63 -26.67 -2.38 3.35
N PRO A 64 -26.36 -3.69 3.30
CA PRO A 64 -25.22 -4.16 2.55
C PRO A 64 -25.39 -3.94 1.05
N ILE A 65 -24.31 -3.54 0.38
CA ILE A 65 -24.32 -3.40 -1.07
C ILE A 65 -24.36 -4.80 -1.69
N ARG A 66 -25.46 -5.11 -2.37
CA ARG A 66 -25.68 -6.40 -3.05
C ARG A 66 -25.26 -6.32 -4.51
N PHE A 67 -24.55 -7.33 -4.99
CA PHE A 67 -24.20 -7.47 -6.40
C PHE A 67 -24.16 -8.94 -6.81
N VAL A 68 -24.32 -9.22 -8.10
CA VAL A 68 -24.32 -10.60 -8.60
C VAL A 68 -22.89 -11.14 -8.67
N VAL A 69 -22.67 -12.33 -8.13
CA VAL A 69 -21.38 -13.05 -8.20
C VAL A 69 -20.90 -13.18 -9.64
N GLY A 70 -19.59 -13.02 -9.84
CA GLY A 70 -18.96 -13.05 -11.17
C GLY A 70 -19.09 -11.73 -11.96
N LEU A 71 -19.85 -10.75 -11.46
CA LEU A 71 -19.86 -9.39 -12.02
C LEU A 71 -19.12 -8.40 -11.11
N PRO A 72 -18.32 -7.49 -11.68
CA PRO A 72 -17.63 -6.48 -10.87
C PRO A 72 -18.61 -5.41 -10.38
N LEU A 73 -18.49 -5.07 -9.09
CA LEU A 73 -19.16 -3.95 -8.47
C LEU A 73 -18.20 -2.74 -8.39
N GLY A 74 -18.60 -1.59 -8.92
CA GLY A 74 -17.84 -0.36 -8.81
C GLY A 74 -18.26 0.46 -7.58
N ILE A 75 -17.38 0.57 -6.58
CA ILE A 75 -17.57 1.44 -5.43
C ILE A 75 -16.97 2.82 -5.72
N SER A 76 -17.81 3.84 -5.82
CA SER A 76 -17.36 5.23 -5.98
C SER A 76 -16.64 5.72 -4.72
N ILE A 77 -15.40 6.20 -4.87
CA ILE A 77 -14.60 6.72 -3.77
C ILE A 77 -14.02 8.08 -4.16
N ASN A 78 -14.09 9.03 -3.21
CA ASN A 78 -13.52 10.36 -3.31
C ASN A 78 -12.47 10.57 -2.22
N ILE A 79 -11.20 10.78 -2.59
CA ILE A 79 -10.06 10.84 -1.67
C ILE A 79 -9.31 12.14 -1.85
N LEU A 80 -8.94 12.78 -0.74
CA LEU A 80 -7.97 13.87 -0.70
C LEU A 80 -6.61 13.32 -0.27
N LEU A 81 -5.58 13.62 -1.05
CA LEU A 81 -4.21 13.18 -0.86
C LEU A 81 -3.33 14.40 -0.63
N HIS A 82 -2.59 14.43 0.48
CA HIS A 82 -1.79 15.57 0.90
C HIS A 82 -0.30 15.23 0.99
N ASN A 83 0.54 16.17 0.52
CA ASN A 83 1.99 16.02 0.40
C ASN A 83 2.41 14.89 -0.57
N PHE A 84 1.64 14.66 -1.62
CA PHE A 84 1.93 13.67 -2.67
C PHE A 84 2.64 14.34 -3.86
N SER A 85 3.72 13.72 -4.34
CA SER A 85 4.36 14.10 -5.60
C SER A 85 3.76 13.29 -6.76
N LYS A 86 4.02 13.70 -8.01
CA LYS A 86 3.60 12.92 -9.20
C LYS A 86 4.11 11.47 -9.19
N ASN A 87 5.33 11.23 -8.69
CA ASN A 87 5.88 9.88 -8.54
C ASN A 87 5.19 9.06 -7.43
N ASP A 88 4.55 9.73 -6.46
CA ASP A 88 3.73 9.02 -5.46
C ASP A 88 2.37 8.64 -6.04
N ILE A 89 1.80 9.48 -6.91
CA ILE A 89 0.52 9.21 -7.59
C ILE A 89 0.60 7.92 -8.41
N SER A 90 1.66 7.71 -9.20
CA SER A 90 1.83 6.48 -10.00
C SER A 90 1.95 5.21 -9.15
N ARG A 91 2.34 5.35 -7.87
CA ARG A 91 2.50 4.27 -6.89
C ARG A 91 1.34 4.14 -5.92
N PHE A 92 0.40 5.08 -5.92
CA PHE A 92 -0.77 5.05 -5.06
C PHE A 92 -1.70 3.91 -5.47
N ARG A 93 -2.14 3.13 -4.49
CA ARG A 93 -3.10 2.04 -4.69
C ARG A 93 -4.17 2.12 -3.62
N ILE A 94 -5.34 1.58 -3.94
CA ILE A 94 -6.38 1.30 -2.94
C ILE A 94 -6.36 -0.20 -2.70
N LYS A 95 -6.04 -0.60 -1.48
CA LYS A 95 -6.03 -2.00 -1.05
C LYS A 95 -7.44 -2.37 -0.59
N THR A 96 -8.02 -3.38 -1.22
CA THR A 96 -9.29 -3.96 -0.82
C THR A 96 -9.00 -5.27 -0.09
N ASP A 97 -9.36 -5.35 1.19
CA ASP A 97 -9.22 -6.54 2.03
C ASP A 97 -10.59 -7.22 2.19
N TYR A 98 -10.65 -8.48 1.78
CA TYR A 98 -11.87 -9.29 1.79
C TYR A 98 -11.97 -10.15 3.07
N PRO A 99 -13.16 -10.66 3.42
CA PRO A 99 -13.38 -11.45 4.63
C PRO A 99 -12.59 -12.76 4.69
N ASP A 100 -12.26 -13.32 3.52
CA ASP A 100 -11.44 -14.53 3.37
C ASP A 100 -9.93 -14.27 3.53
N ARG A 101 -9.56 -13.05 3.95
CA ARG A 101 -8.18 -12.54 4.08
C ARG A 101 -7.44 -12.39 2.76
N SER A 102 -8.12 -12.55 1.62
CA SER A 102 -7.56 -12.15 0.34
C SER A 102 -7.53 -10.62 0.22
N SER A 103 -6.62 -10.11 -0.61
CA SER A 103 -6.50 -8.67 -0.85
C SER A 103 -6.27 -8.39 -2.33
N THR A 104 -6.87 -7.32 -2.84
CA THR A 104 -6.59 -6.81 -4.19
C THR A 104 -6.06 -5.37 -4.12
N LEU A 105 -5.21 -5.00 -5.08
CA LEU A 105 -4.68 -3.64 -5.20
C LEU A 105 -5.27 -2.98 -6.44
N PHE A 106 -6.18 -2.04 -6.23
CA PHE A 106 -6.72 -1.22 -7.29
C PHE A 106 -5.73 -0.10 -7.65
N CYS A 107 -5.47 0.07 -8.95
CA CYS A 107 -4.67 1.16 -9.49
C CYS A 107 -5.61 2.18 -10.13
N PRO A 108 -5.83 3.35 -9.51
CA PRO A 108 -6.58 4.41 -10.15
C PRO A 108 -5.86 4.92 -11.40
N ARG A 109 -6.61 5.48 -12.35
CA ARG A 109 -6.02 6.05 -13.57
C ARG A 109 -5.40 7.39 -13.23
N GLU A 110 -4.31 7.75 -13.90
CA GLU A 110 -3.68 9.07 -13.70
C GLU A 110 -4.64 10.22 -13.98
N SER A 111 -5.55 10.05 -14.95
CA SER A 111 -6.61 11.02 -15.29
C SER A 111 -7.62 11.27 -14.16
N ASP A 112 -7.74 10.35 -13.21
CA ASP A 112 -8.71 10.43 -12.11
C ASP A 112 -8.20 11.34 -10.98
N PHE A 113 -6.89 11.65 -10.99
CA PHE A 113 -6.27 12.56 -10.05
C PHE A 113 -6.29 13.99 -10.58
N LYS A 114 -6.85 14.90 -9.78
CA LYS A 114 -6.83 16.34 -10.05
C LYS A 114 -5.99 17.02 -8.99
N GLU A 115 -4.92 17.68 -9.40
CA GLU A 115 -4.15 18.54 -8.50
C GLU A 115 -5.02 19.75 -8.14
N ILE A 116 -5.26 19.95 -6.84
CA ILE A 116 -6.11 21.04 -6.32
C ILE A 116 -5.30 22.12 -5.61
N ALA A 117 -4.10 21.77 -5.14
CA ALA A 117 -3.08 22.68 -4.62
C ALA A 117 -1.71 22.00 -4.76
N ALA A 118 -0.63 22.73 -4.49
CA ALA A 118 0.72 22.18 -4.55
C ALA A 118 0.83 20.89 -3.71
N GLN A 119 1.25 19.79 -4.35
CA GLN A 119 1.37 18.47 -3.73
C GLN A 119 0.08 17.93 -3.08
N THR A 120 -1.08 18.46 -3.48
CA THR A 120 -2.40 18.06 -2.96
C THR A 120 -3.29 17.66 -4.11
N TYR A 121 -3.78 16.43 -4.08
CA TYR A 121 -4.56 15.83 -5.15
C TYR A 121 -5.92 15.37 -4.65
N ARG A 122 -6.95 15.56 -5.46
CA ARG A 122 -8.25 14.93 -5.30
C ARG A 122 -8.36 13.77 -6.28
N LEU A 123 -8.63 12.57 -5.76
CA LEU A 123 -8.89 11.37 -6.55
C LEU A 123 -10.39 11.08 -6.53
N LEU A 124 -10.99 10.97 -7.72
CA LEU A 124 -12.37 10.51 -7.90
C LEU A 124 -12.37 9.26 -8.78
N CYS A 125 -12.64 8.09 -8.22
CA CYS A 125 -12.59 6.84 -8.98
C CYS A 125 -13.64 5.83 -8.52
N LYS A 126 -13.80 4.74 -9.28
CA LYS A 126 -14.62 3.59 -8.91
C LYS A 126 -13.71 2.40 -8.66
N VAL A 127 -13.58 2.00 -7.39
CA VAL A 127 -12.82 0.81 -7.00
C VAL A 127 -13.65 -0.42 -7.33
N LEU A 128 -13.06 -1.34 -8.08
CA LEU A 128 -13.73 -2.58 -8.47
C LEU A 128 -13.62 -3.59 -7.34
N VAL A 129 -14.78 -4.12 -6.95
CA VAL A 129 -14.94 -5.24 -6.02
C VAL A 129 -15.47 -6.41 -6.83
N GLN A 130 -14.84 -7.56 -6.68
CA GLN A 130 -15.29 -8.79 -7.31
C GLN A 130 -15.27 -9.91 -6.27
N ALA A 131 -16.31 -10.74 -6.31
CA ALA A 131 -16.35 -12.00 -5.58
C ALA A 131 -16.69 -13.10 -6.58
N ASP A 132 -15.89 -14.16 -6.56
CA ASP A 132 -16.08 -15.33 -7.43
C ASP A 132 -17.06 -16.35 -6.82
N ASN A 133 -17.33 -16.22 -5.52
CA ASN A 133 -18.23 -17.10 -4.77
C ASN A 133 -19.34 -16.30 -4.08
N LEU A 134 -20.47 -16.98 -3.89
CA LEU A 134 -21.57 -16.50 -3.06
C LEU A 134 -21.15 -16.45 -1.60
N TRP A 135 -21.62 -15.45 -0.86
CA TRP A 135 -21.45 -15.38 0.58
C TRP A 135 -22.77 -15.69 1.27
N SER A 136 -22.72 -16.45 2.36
CA SER A 136 -23.91 -16.79 3.15
C SER A 136 -24.58 -15.57 3.78
N ASP A 137 -23.77 -14.56 4.14
CA ASP A 137 -24.22 -13.31 4.73
C ASP A 137 -23.37 -12.14 4.19
N SER A 138 -23.83 -10.92 4.45
CA SER A 138 -23.04 -9.72 4.24
C SER A 138 -21.78 -9.71 5.11
N ALA A 139 -20.70 -9.17 4.58
CA ALA A 139 -19.46 -9.04 5.31
C ALA A 139 -18.76 -7.71 5.00
N ARG A 140 -17.92 -7.27 5.95
CA ARG A 140 -17.19 -6.02 5.86
C ARG A 140 -15.99 -6.19 4.93
N VAL A 141 -15.97 -5.38 3.87
CA VAL A 141 -14.84 -5.26 2.96
C VAL A 141 -14.15 -3.94 3.26
N ARG A 142 -12.84 -4.02 3.55
CA ARG A 142 -12.04 -2.85 3.94
C ARG A 142 -11.31 -2.28 2.72
N PHE A 143 -11.40 -0.97 2.54
CA PHE A 143 -10.68 -0.22 1.50
C PHE A 143 -9.68 0.70 2.19
N GLY A 144 -8.38 0.55 1.89
CA GLY A 144 -7.31 1.34 2.50
C GLY A 144 -6.42 2.02 1.47
N CYS A 145 -6.09 3.28 1.70
CA CYS A 145 -5.09 4.00 0.92
C CYS A 145 -3.69 3.44 1.22
N VAL A 146 -2.96 3.01 0.19
CA VAL A 146 -1.60 2.49 0.33
C VAL A 146 -0.67 3.05 -0.76
N LEU A 147 0.63 3.07 -0.46
CA LEU A 147 1.69 3.35 -1.42
C LEU A 147 2.46 2.08 -1.71
N LYS A 148 2.65 1.75 -3.00
CA LYS A 148 3.57 0.69 -3.39
C LYS A 148 5.00 1.13 -3.06
N SER A 149 5.69 0.33 -2.26
CA SER A 149 7.10 0.50 -1.96
C SER A 149 7.88 0.46 -3.26
N GLN A 150 8.83 1.38 -3.40
CA GLN A 150 9.87 1.24 -4.40
C GLN A 150 10.72 0.05 -3.96
N GLN A 151 10.49 -1.12 -4.55
CA GLN A 151 11.55 -2.09 -4.67
C GLN A 151 12.62 -1.40 -5.50
N PHE A 152 13.66 -0.89 -4.85
CA PHE A 152 14.93 -0.76 -5.54
C PHE A 152 15.21 -2.17 -6.09
N MET A 153 15.32 -2.30 -7.40
CA MET A 153 15.80 -3.54 -8.01
C MET A 153 17.27 -3.68 -7.63
N ASP A 154 17.52 -4.02 -6.37
CA ASP A 154 18.75 -4.65 -5.93
C ASP A 154 18.37 -6.10 -5.62
N VAL A 155 19.19 -6.99 -6.18
CA VAL A 155 18.95 -8.42 -6.39
C VAL A 155 18.57 -9.12 -5.07
N MET A 156 17.30 -9.50 -4.90
CA MET A 156 16.91 -10.43 -3.83
C MET A 156 16.99 -11.88 -4.32
N PRO A 157 17.73 -12.78 -3.64
CA PRO A 157 17.63 -14.20 -3.91
C PRO A 157 16.23 -14.66 -3.53
N SER A 158 15.66 -15.53 -4.36
CA SER A 158 14.35 -16.16 -4.17
C SER A 158 14.24 -16.76 -2.76
N SER A 159 13.55 -16.04 -1.86
CA SER A 159 13.20 -16.55 -0.55
C SER A 159 12.09 -17.58 -0.70
N VAL A 160 12.49 -18.85 -0.60
CA VAL A 160 11.64 -20.01 -0.41
C VAL A 160 11.06 -19.92 1.01
N ASN A 161 9.91 -19.25 1.17
CA ASN A 161 8.83 -19.60 2.11
C ASN A 161 7.75 -18.50 2.19
N GLY A 162 6.60 -18.79 1.58
CA GLY A 162 5.25 -18.66 2.18
C GLY A 162 4.68 -17.30 2.62
N PHE A 163 5.45 -16.24 2.75
CA PHE A 163 4.92 -14.92 3.14
C PHE A 163 5.43 -13.85 2.18
N ILE A 164 4.64 -13.61 1.13
CA ILE A 164 4.80 -12.41 0.31
C ILE A 164 4.46 -11.23 1.23
N ARG A 165 5.46 -10.62 1.88
CA ARG A 165 5.28 -9.33 2.55
C ARG A 165 4.76 -8.37 1.49
N SER A 166 3.48 -8.01 1.59
CA SER A 166 2.88 -7.05 0.69
C SER A 166 3.74 -5.79 0.73
N SER A 167 4.32 -5.43 -0.41
CA SER A 167 5.25 -4.31 -0.55
C SER A 167 4.53 -2.95 -0.45
N CYS A 168 3.40 -2.88 0.24
CA CYS A 168 2.55 -1.71 0.33
C CYS A 168 2.66 -1.08 1.72
N ILE A 169 2.83 0.23 1.76
CA ILE A 169 2.91 1.03 2.97
C ILE A 169 1.55 1.73 3.15
N PRO A 170 0.85 1.54 4.27
CA PRO A 170 -0.41 2.24 4.51
C PRO A 170 -0.17 3.76 4.58
N VAL A 171 -1.05 4.52 3.96
CA VAL A 171 -1.02 5.98 4.03
C VAL A 171 -1.61 6.42 5.37
N ALA A 172 -0.98 7.42 6.01
CA ALA A 172 -1.45 7.94 7.29
C ALA A 172 -2.82 8.63 7.14
N GLU A 173 -3.56 8.67 8.25
CA GLU A 173 -4.81 9.42 8.35
C GLU A 173 -4.55 10.92 8.49
N SER A 174 -5.58 11.72 8.25
CA SER A 174 -5.48 13.16 8.42
C SER A 174 -5.19 13.52 9.89
N PRO A 175 -4.14 14.31 10.18
CA PRO A 175 -3.93 14.82 11.54
C PRO A 175 -4.91 15.95 11.90
N PHE A 176 -5.69 16.44 10.94
CA PHE A 176 -6.57 17.61 11.08
C PHE A 176 -8.06 17.27 10.94
N SER A 177 -8.40 15.99 10.73
CA SER A 177 -9.77 15.55 10.53
C SER A 177 -10.00 14.17 11.14
N ASN A 178 -11.24 13.90 11.54
CA ASN A 178 -11.70 12.57 11.96
C ASN A 178 -11.89 11.59 10.78
N LYS A 179 -11.77 12.07 9.54
CA LYS A 179 -11.91 11.20 8.37
C LYS A 179 -10.66 10.34 8.19
N GLN A 180 -10.90 9.07 7.89
CA GLN A 180 -9.89 8.03 7.85
C GLN A 180 -9.25 7.89 6.46
N ALA A 181 -8.06 7.28 6.43
CA ALA A 181 -7.39 6.84 5.20
C ALA A 181 -7.82 5.43 4.77
N ALA A 182 -8.70 4.80 5.55
CA ALA A 182 -9.36 3.55 5.23
C ALA A 182 -10.85 3.63 5.58
N MET A 183 -11.65 2.77 4.98
CA MET A 183 -13.07 2.61 5.32
C MET A 183 -13.47 1.15 5.20
N GLU A 184 -14.64 0.81 5.70
CA GLU A 184 -15.24 -0.50 5.55
C GLU A 184 -16.66 -0.37 5.03
N ILE A 185 -17.03 -1.19 4.07
CA ILE A 185 -18.38 -1.23 3.52
C ILE A 185 -18.90 -2.66 3.67
N SER A 186 -20.16 -2.81 4.09
CA SER A 186 -20.83 -4.11 4.11
C SER A 186 -21.25 -4.50 2.70
N ILE A 187 -20.81 -5.66 2.22
CA ILE A 187 -21.05 -6.15 0.86
C ILE A 187 -21.61 -7.56 0.93
N GLN A 188 -22.55 -7.90 0.04
CA GLN A 188 -23.15 -9.22 -0.06
C GLN A 188 -23.24 -9.67 -1.54
N PRO A 189 -22.32 -10.51 -2.02
CA PRO A 189 -22.42 -11.15 -3.32
C PRO A 189 -23.60 -12.15 -3.33
N ILE A 190 -24.50 -12.01 -4.30
CA ILE A 190 -25.72 -12.83 -4.44
C ILE A 190 -25.76 -13.54 -5.78
N GLN A 191 -26.64 -14.54 -5.91
CA GLN A 191 -26.88 -15.22 -7.18
C GLN A 191 -27.83 -14.36 -8.03
N ALA A 192 -27.64 -14.37 -9.35
CA ALA A 192 -28.64 -13.81 -10.25
C ALA A 192 -29.98 -14.52 -10.00
N LYS A 193 -31.05 -13.76 -9.75
CA LYS A 193 -32.39 -14.34 -9.78
C LYS A 193 -32.65 -14.79 -11.21
N ALA A 194 -32.86 -16.09 -11.41
CA ALA A 194 -33.41 -16.58 -12.66
C ALA A 194 -34.82 -16.00 -12.79
N SER A 195 -35.05 -15.21 -13.85
CA SER A 195 -36.39 -14.81 -14.25
C SER A 195 -37.11 -16.08 -14.71
N CYS A 196 -38.05 -16.58 -13.91
CA CYS A 196 -39.03 -17.57 -14.36
C CYS A 196 -40.19 -16.85 -15.07
#